data_AF-A0A6A4ZL11-F1
#
_entry.id   AF-A0A6A4ZL11-F1
#
_cell.length_a   1.000
_cell.length_b   1.000
_cell.length_c   1.000
_cell.angle_alpha   90.00
_cell.angle_beta   90.00
_cell.angle_gamma   90.00
#
_symmetry.space_group_name_H-M   'P 1'
#
loop_
_entity.id
_entity.type
_entity.pdbx_description
1 polymer ?
#
loop_
_entity_poly.entity_id
_entity_poly.type
_entity_poly.pdbx_seq_one_letter_code
_entity_poly.pdbx_strand_id
1 'polypeptide(L)'
;MLLARPAASLRRTPPLVKGLFIVRNKSGYVQKTVIPTFHFQKSLTRLPIPSLEDTLNRYLLAVQPVVSANEFDATKRAVEKFRKQDGPELHAALVERDNASPETSYINKWWFDMYVQDRQPLVINVNPQIKIKDDPAPEKNTQNQRAASLIASSVRVFRTLRDRHLEPDIFHTKPNYSKTSAFNTFCKF
;
A
#
# COMPACT_ATOMS: atom_id res chain seq x y z
N MET A 1 57.87 38.48 33.82
CA MET A 1 57.87 37.61 35.02
C MET A 1 56.65 36.72 34.93
N LEU A 2 56.89 35.46 34.57
CA LEU A 2 55.88 34.39 34.41
C LEU A 2 55.04 34.23 35.67
N LEU A 3 53.76 33.83 35.51
CA LEU A 3 53.18 32.65 36.18
C LEU A 3 51.89 32.26 35.43
N ALA A 4 52.05 31.44 34.38
CA ALA A 4 50.96 30.77 33.69
C ALA A 4 50.51 29.55 34.52
N ARG A 5 49.20 29.45 34.78
CA ARG A 5 48.56 28.30 35.43
C ARG A 5 48.51 27.10 34.47
N PRO A 6 48.78 25.86 34.92
CA PRO A 6 48.72 24.69 34.04
C PRO A 6 47.27 24.30 33.75
N ALA A 7 46.93 24.16 32.47
CA ALA A 7 45.67 23.58 32.02
C ALA A 7 45.73 22.05 32.15
N ALA A 8 44.78 21.48 32.88
CA ALA A 8 44.61 20.04 33.03
C ALA A 8 44.23 19.40 31.68
N SER A 9 45.09 18.51 31.19
CA SER A 9 44.85 17.69 30.01
C SER A 9 43.80 16.60 30.30
N LEU A 10 42.54 16.88 29.98
CA LEU A 10 41.51 15.84 29.88
C LEU A 10 41.79 14.99 28.64
N ARG A 11 42.40 13.81 28.83
CA ARG A 11 42.48 12.77 27.80
C ARG A 11 41.05 12.36 27.43
N ARG A 12 40.58 12.79 26.25
CA ARG A 12 39.36 12.28 25.64
C ARG A 12 39.62 10.84 25.20
N THR A 13 39.00 9.88 25.87
CA THR A 13 38.91 8.50 25.39
C THR A 13 38.09 8.50 24.11
N PRO A 14 38.57 7.89 23.00
CA PRO A 14 37.75 7.76 21.80
C PRO A 14 36.56 6.85 22.09
N PRO A 15 35.36 7.13 21.53
CA PRO A 15 34.22 6.26 21.73
C PRO A 15 34.51 4.91 21.08
N LEU A 16 34.19 3.83 21.80
CA LEU A 16 34.15 2.47 21.28
C LEU A 16 33.28 2.46 20.02
N VAL A 17 33.92 2.31 18.86
CA VAL A 17 33.24 1.95 17.61
C VAL A 17 32.63 0.58 17.85
N LYS A 18 31.35 0.55 18.22
CA LYS A 18 30.56 -0.68 18.19
C LYS A 18 30.55 -1.13 16.74
N GLY A 19 31.40 -2.11 16.43
CA GLY A 19 31.41 -2.76 15.13
C GLY A 19 29.98 -3.11 14.76
N LEU A 20 29.54 -2.58 13.62
CA LEU A 20 28.26 -2.94 13.03
C LEU A 20 28.38 -4.41 12.62
N PHE A 21 28.10 -5.32 13.54
CA PHE A 21 27.92 -6.72 13.22
C PHE A 21 26.75 -6.78 12.23
N ILE A 22 27.08 -6.88 10.95
CA ILE A 22 26.14 -7.33 9.93
C ILE A 22 25.77 -8.74 10.34
N VAL A 23 24.70 -8.88 11.10
CA VAL A 23 24.05 -10.17 11.31
C VAL A 23 23.55 -10.59 9.93
N ARG A 24 24.38 -11.34 9.21
CA ARG A 24 23.97 -12.07 8.00
C ARG A 24 22.85 -13.00 8.45
N ASN A 25 21.60 -12.58 8.23
CA ASN A 25 20.44 -13.42 8.48
C ASN A 25 20.53 -14.62 7.53
N LYS A 26 21.04 -15.75 8.05
CA LYS A 26 21.28 -16.99 7.29
C LYS A 26 20.00 -17.59 6.70
N SER A 27 18.83 -17.14 7.13
CA SER A 27 17.55 -17.71 6.74
C SER A 27 17.18 -17.47 5.27
N GLY A 28 17.86 -16.56 4.56
CA GLY A 28 17.52 -16.22 3.17
C GLY A 28 16.17 -15.52 3.03
N TYR A 29 15.47 -15.23 4.13
CA TYR A 29 14.21 -14.49 4.18
C TYR A 29 14.46 -13.03 4.62
N VAL A 30 13.55 -12.12 4.28
CA VAL A 30 13.58 -10.73 4.77
C VAL A 30 12.82 -10.56 6.08
N GLN A 31 11.80 -11.40 6.30
CA GLN A 31 10.95 -11.42 7.49
C GLN A 31 10.66 -12.87 7.88
N LYS A 32 10.19 -13.07 9.11
CA LYS A 32 9.61 -14.33 9.58
C LYS A 32 8.43 -14.00 10.47
N THR A 33 7.24 -14.04 9.89
CA THR A 33 6.00 -13.69 10.58
C THR A 33 5.62 -14.72 11.65
N VAL A 34 4.96 -14.25 12.71
CA VAL A 34 4.30 -15.08 13.73
C VAL A 34 2.84 -15.35 13.35
N ILE A 35 2.19 -14.37 12.72
CA ILE A 35 0.82 -14.50 12.20
C ILE A 35 0.92 -15.01 10.76
N PRO A 36 0.28 -16.13 10.37
CA PRO A 36 0.35 -16.63 9.01
C PRO A 36 0.04 -15.55 7.96
N THR A 37 0.82 -15.43 6.89
CA THR A 37 0.72 -14.34 5.89
C THR A 37 -0.70 -14.05 5.40
N PHE A 38 -1.51 -15.10 5.21
CA PHE A 38 -2.89 -15.00 4.71
C PHE A 38 -3.97 -15.17 5.79
N HIS A 39 -3.60 -15.05 7.08
CA HIS A 39 -4.48 -15.35 8.22
C HIS A 39 -5.83 -14.62 8.14
N PHE A 40 -5.84 -13.32 7.81
CA PHE A 40 -7.05 -12.51 7.78
C PHE A 40 -7.83 -12.56 6.45
N GLN A 41 -7.32 -13.24 5.41
CA GLN A 41 -7.91 -13.15 4.06
C GLN A 41 -9.36 -13.64 4.02
N LYS A 42 -9.67 -14.71 4.77
CA LYS A 42 -11.04 -15.27 4.83
C LYS A 42 -12.01 -14.44 5.65
N SER A 43 -11.52 -13.52 6.48
CA SER A 43 -12.32 -12.68 7.38
C SER A 43 -12.38 -11.22 6.92
N LEU A 44 -11.87 -10.91 5.73
CA LEU A 44 -12.00 -9.57 5.16
C LEU A 44 -13.48 -9.23 4.97
N THR A 45 -13.87 -8.04 5.38
CA THR A 45 -15.22 -7.53 5.13
C THR A 45 -15.42 -7.30 3.64
N ARG A 46 -16.61 -7.61 3.14
CA ARG A 46 -16.97 -7.36 1.75
C ARG A 46 -16.95 -5.85 1.45
N LEU A 47 -16.54 -5.49 0.24
CA LEU A 47 -16.55 -4.10 -0.22
C LEU A 47 -18.01 -3.65 -0.38
N PRO A 48 -18.49 -2.64 0.36
CA PRO A 48 -19.89 -2.23 0.29
C PRO A 48 -20.19 -1.52 -1.04
N ILE A 49 -21.39 -1.76 -1.57
CA ILE A 49 -21.96 -0.96 -2.65
C ILE A 49 -22.63 0.26 -2.00
N PRO A 50 -22.23 1.51 -2.33
CA PRO A 50 -22.89 2.71 -1.82
C PRO A 50 -24.34 2.81 -2.30
N SER A 51 -25.19 3.53 -1.56
CA SER A 51 -26.55 3.79 -2.03
C SER A 51 -26.53 4.54 -3.36
N LEU A 52 -27.54 4.30 -4.21
CA LEU A 52 -27.69 5.03 -5.46
C LEU A 52 -27.80 6.54 -5.20
N GLU A 53 -28.56 6.95 -4.19
CA GLU A 53 -28.74 8.37 -3.84
C GLU A 53 -27.41 9.05 -3.44
N ASP A 54 -26.64 8.44 -2.53
CA ASP A 54 -25.33 8.98 -2.13
C ASP A 54 -24.39 9.09 -3.31
N THR A 55 -24.41 8.10 -4.21
CA THR A 55 -23.58 8.07 -5.41
C THR A 55 -23.91 9.22 -6.35
N LEU A 56 -25.19 9.45 -6.62
CA LEU A 56 -25.66 10.53 -7.50
C LEU A 56 -25.39 11.91 -6.89
N ASN A 57 -25.57 12.06 -5.58
CA ASN A 57 -25.27 13.32 -4.87
C ASN A 57 -23.77 13.64 -4.91
N ARG A 58 -22.91 12.66 -4.61
CA ARG A 58 -21.45 12.84 -4.69
C ARG A 58 -20.98 13.12 -6.12
N TYR A 59 -21.61 12.49 -7.11
CA TYR A 59 -21.33 12.76 -8.53
C TYR A 59 -21.62 14.22 -8.89
N LEU A 60 -22.79 14.75 -8.51
CA LEU A 60 -23.12 16.16 -8.77
C LEU A 60 -22.14 17.12 -8.08
N LEU A 61 -21.77 16.86 -6.82
CA LEU A 61 -20.77 17.64 -6.11
C LEU A 61 -19.41 17.65 -6.81
N ALA A 62 -19.01 16.52 -7.39
CA ALA A 62 -17.74 16.40 -8.12
C ALA A 62 -17.75 17.06 -9.50
N VAL A 63 -18.90 17.08 -10.19
CA VAL A 63 -19.05 17.70 -11.51
C VAL A 63 -19.14 19.22 -11.43
N GLN A 64 -19.85 19.76 -10.43
CA GLN A 64 -20.11 21.19 -10.30
C GLN A 64 -18.89 22.11 -10.50
N PRO A 65 -17.69 21.84 -9.94
CA PRO A 65 -16.54 22.73 -10.09
C PRO A 65 -15.83 22.66 -11.45
N VAL A 66 -16.14 21.68 -12.32
CA VAL A 66 -15.40 21.44 -13.58
C VAL A 66 -16.22 21.72 -14.85
N VAL A 67 -17.45 22.23 -14.71
CA VAL A 67 -18.35 22.55 -15.83
C VAL A 67 -18.98 23.94 -15.66
N SER A 68 -19.50 24.51 -16.73
CA SER A 68 -20.30 25.74 -16.67
C SER A 68 -21.65 25.53 -15.97
N ALA A 69 -22.28 26.61 -15.52
CA ALA A 69 -23.61 26.54 -14.89
C ALA A 69 -24.66 25.87 -15.79
N ASN A 70 -24.66 26.18 -17.09
CA ASN A 70 -25.60 25.60 -18.06
C ASN A 70 -25.40 24.09 -18.22
N GLU A 71 -24.15 23.62 -18.28
CA GLU A 71 -23.79 22.20 -18.34
C GLU A 71 -24.13 21.48 -17.03
N PHE A 72 -23.91 22.13 -15.89
CA PHE A 72 -24.29 21.58 -14.59
C PHE A 72 -25.81 21.38 -14.48
N ASP A 73 -26.60 22.34 -14.93
CA ASP A 73 -28.07 22.20 -14.94
C ASP A 73 -28.55 21.11 -15.90
N ALA A 74 -27.88 20.92 -17.04
CA ALA A 74 -28.13 19.77 -17.91
C ALA A 74 -27.79 18.45 -17.21
N THR A 75 -26.67 18.40 -16.50
CA THR A 75 -26.22 17.23 -15.72
C THR A 75 -27.22 16.88 -14.62
N LYS A 76 -27.72 17.86 -13.87
CA LYS A 76 -28.77 17.64 -12.85
C LYS A 76 -30.01 16.99 -13.46
N ARG A 77 -30.49 17.48 -14.60
CA ARG A 77 -31.64 16.88 -15.30
C ARG A 77 -31.38 15.43 -15.71
N ALA A 78 -30.19 15.13 -16.21
CA ALA A 78 -29.80 13.76 -16.57
C ALA A 78 -29.74 12.84 -15.34
N VAL A 79 -29.14 13.31 -14.24
CA VAL A 79 -29.07 12.58 -12.96
C VAL A 79 -30.45 12.33 -12.38
N GLU A 80 -31.35 13.31 -12.40
CA GLU A 80 -32.75 13.14 -11.94
C GLU A 80 -33.51 12.14 -12.80
N LYS A 81 -33.29 12.15 -14.13
CA LYS A 81 -33.88 11.16 -15.03
C LYS A 81 -33.38 9.76 -14.69
N PHE A 82 -32.07 9.58 -14.56
CA PHE A 82 -31.45 8.29 -14.20
C PHE A 82 -31.93 7.78 -12.84
N ARG A 83 -32.04 8.67 -11.84
CA ARG A 83 -32.54 8.32 -10.50
C ARG A 83 -33.96 7.73 -10.52
N LYS A 84 -34.81 8.20 -11.44
CA LYS A 84 -36.22 7.81 -11.52
C LYS A 84 -36.48 6.66 -12.51
N GLN A 85 -35.57 6.43 -13.44
CA GLN A 85 -35.74 5.46 -14.53
C GLN A 85 -34.78 4.27 -14.35
N ASP A 86 -33.69 4.22 -15.12
CA ASP A 86 -32.84 3.03 -15.22
C ASP A 86 -31.99 2.78 -13.96
N GLY A 87 -31.71 3.82 -13.18
CA GLY A 87 -30.78 3.75 -12.03
C GLY A 87 -31.17 2.72 -10.97
N PRO A 88 -32.42 2.71 -10.46
CA PRO A 88 -32.88 1.71 -9.51
C PRO A 88 -32.76 0.26 -10.01
N GLU A 89 -33.11 -0.02 -11.27
CA GLU A 89 -33.02 -1.36 -11.85
C GLU A 89 -31.56 -1.82 -11.97
N LEU A 90 -30.70 -0.96 -12.51
CA LEU A 90 -29.26 -1.25 -12.65
C LEU A 90 -28.58 -1.42 -11.29
N HIS A 91 -28.96 -0.62 -10.29
CA HIS A 91 -28.43 -0.75 -8.94
C HIS A 91 -28.89 -2.06 -8.28
N ALA A 92 -30.15 -2.45 -8.45
CA ALA A 92 -30.65 -3.72 -7.95
C ALA A 92 -29.91 -4.91 -8.59
N ALA A 93 -29.71 -4.89 -9.92
CA ALA A 93 -28.94 -5.90 -10.63
C ALA A 93 -27.47 -5.97 -10.16
N LEU A 94 -26.86 -4.81 -9.86
CA LEU A 94 -25.51 -4.76 -9.30
C LEU A 94 -25.43 -5.43 -7.92
N VAL A 95 -26.39 -5.13 -7.04
CA VAL A 95 -26.47 -5.72 -5.69
C VAL A 95 -26.72 -7.23 -5.76
N GLU A 96 -27.62 -7.68 -6.65
CA GLU A 96 -27.89 -9.09 -6.87
C GLU A 96 -26.63 -9.83 -7.34
N ARG A 97 -25.92 -9.27 -8.32
CA ARG A 97 -24.66 -9.82 -8.83
C ARG A 97 -23.60 -9.95 -7.74
N ASP A 98 -23.44 -8.91 -6.91
CA ASP A 98 -22.49 -8.91 -5.79
C ASP A 98 -22.85 -10.00 -4.77
N ASN A 99 -24.12 -10.10 -4.39
CA ASN A 99 -24.61 -11.15 -3.48
C ASN A 99 -24.40 -12.58 -4.02
N ALA A 100 -24.44 -12.76 -5.33
CA ALA A 100 -24.19 -14.06 -5.97
C ALA A 100 -22.70 -14.46 -6.01
N SER A 101 -21.76 -13.54 -5.75
CA SER A 101 -20.31 -13.80 -5.83
C SER A 101 -19.58 -13.37 -4.53
N PRO A 102 -19.87 -14.00 -3.39
CA PRO A 102 -19.37 -13.58 -2.08
C PRO A 102 -17.84 -13.67 -1.91
N GLU A 103 -17.16 -14.44 -2.74
CA GLU A 103 -15.71 -14.65 -2.75
C GLU A 103 -14.90 -13.50 -3.38
N THR A 104 -15.58 -12.50 -3.95
CA THR A 104 -14.94 -11.33 -4.58
C THR A 104 -15.70 -10.03 -4.26
N SER A 105 -15.31 -8.92 -4.87
CA SER A 105 -16.03 -7.64 -4.80
C SER A 105 -16.70 -7.32 -6.13
N TYR A 106 -17.81 -6.58 -6.08
CA TYR A 106 -18.59 -6.18 -7.26
C TYR A 106 -17.75 -5.53 -8.38
N ILE A 107 -16.64 -4.88 -8.05
CA ILE A 107 -15.83 -4.09 -8.99
C ILE A 107 -14.61 -4.84 -9.55
N ASN A 108 -14.12 -5.87 -8.87
CA ASN A 108 -12.80 -6.47 -9.16
C ASN A 108 -12.67 -6.92 -10.63
N LYS A 109 -13.67 -7.65 -11.14
CA LYS A 109 -13.65 -8.14 -12.52
C LYS A 109 -13.68 -7.00 -13.53
N TRP A 110 -14.61 -6.04 -13.39
CA TRP A 110 -14.75 -4.94 -14.34
C TRP A 110 -13.53 -4.01 -14.33
N TRP A 111 -12.94 -3.78 -13.16
CA TRP A 111 -11.71 -3.00 -13.05
C TRP A 111 -10.54 -3.69 -13.75
N PHE A 112 -10.42 -5.00 -13.59
CA PHE A 112 -9.40 -5.78 -14.31
C PHE A 112 -9.63 -5.75 -15.82
N ASP A 113 -10.87 -6.00 -16.27
CA ASP A 113 -11.27 -5.98 -17.68
C ASP A 113 -10.94 -4.63 -18.34
N MET A 114 -11.18 -3.50 -17.64
CA MET A 114 -10.84 -2.16 -18.12
C MET A 114 -9.37 -2.04 -18.52
N TYR A 115 -8.43 -2.58 -17.73
CA TYR A 115 -7.00 -2.52 -18.05
C TYR A 115 -6.60 -3.49 -19.17
N VAL A 116 -7.13 -4.71 -19.18
CA VAL A 116 -6.68 -5.73 -20.15
C VAL A 116 -7.34 -5.60 -21.52
N GLN A 117 -8.47 -4.88 -21.61
CA GLN A 117 -9.15 -4.59 -22.86
C GLN A 117 -8.65 -3.31 -23.53
N ASP A 118 -7.99 -2.41 -22.78
CA ASP A 118 -7.41 -1.19 -23.35
C ASP A 118 -6.33 -1.55 -24.39
N ARG A 119 -6.39 -0.87 -25.53
CA ARG A 119 -5.50 -1.05 -26.68
C ARG A 119 -4.41 0.01 -26.75
N GLN A 120 -4.44 1.00 -25.85
CA GLN A 120 -3.37 1.99 -25.76
C GLN A 120 -2.05 1.35 -25.33
N PRO A 121 -0.89 1.87 -25.80
CA PRO A 121 0.40 1.39 -25.35
C PRO A 121 0.56 1.49 -23.83
N LEU A 122 1.08 0.44 -23.19
CA LEU A 122 1.25 0.42 -21.73
C LEU A 122 2.28 1.45 -21.23
N VAL A 123 3.32 1.68 -22.02
CA VAL A 123 4.38 2.66 -21.73
C VAL A 123 3.75 4.05 -21.77
N ILE A 124 3.84 4.80 -20.67
CA ILE A 124 3.20 6.11 -20.41
C ILE A 124 1.75 6.03 -19.93
N ASN A 125 0.86 5.31 -20.61
CA ASN A 125 -0.58 5.39 -20.29
C ASN A 125 -0.96 4.64 -19.00
N VAL A 126 -0.29 3.53 -18.70
CA VAL A 126 -0.65 2.67 -17.56
C VAL A 126 0.51 2.43 -16.60
N ASN A 127 1.71 2.11 -17.10
CA ASN A 127 2.82 1.68 -16.25
C ASN A 127 3.45 2.86 -15.47
N PRO A 128 3.29 2.95 -14.13
CA PRO A 128 3.99 3.96 -13.35
C PRO A 128 5.45 3.58 -13.14
N GLN A 129 6.30 4.56 -12.83
CA GLN A 129 7.69 4.32 -12.42
C GLN A 129 7.90 4.77 -10.97
N ILE A 130 8.52 3.90 -10.17
CA ILE A 130 9.00 4.24 -8.83
C ILE A 130 10.52 4.35 -8.87
N LYS A 131 11.07 5.46 -8.37
CA LYS A 131 12.52 5.64 -8.18
C LYS A 131 12.91 5.24 -6.77
N ILE A 132 13.92 4.39 -6.66
CA ILE A 132 14.48 3.96 -5.37
C ILE A 132 15.56 4.97 -4.96
N LYS A 133 15.57 5.36 -3.69
CA LYS A 133 16.64 6.22 -3.15
C LYS A 133 18.00 5.50 -3.25
N ASP A 134 19.05 6.27 -3.47
CA ASP A 134 20.42 5.76 -3.44
C ASP A 134 20.77 5.19 -2.05
N ASP A 135 21.67 4.21 -2.03
CA ASP A 135 22.25 3.75 -0.78
C ASP A 135 23.02 4.90 -0.12
N PRO A 136 22.90 5.13 1.19
CA PRO A 136 23.71 6.13 1.89
C PRO A 136 25.22 5.91 1.74
N ALA A 137 25.65 4.68 1.44
CA ALA A 137 27.02 4.32 1.17
C ALA A 137 27.32 4.43 -0.35
N PRO A 138 28.09 5.43 -0.82
CA PRO A 138 28.30 5.68 -2.25
C PRO A 138 28.88 4.49 -3.01
N GLU A 139 29.74 3.70 -2.37
CA GLU A 139 30.37 2.51 -2.95
C GLU A 139 29.36 1.42 -3.34
N LYS A 140 28.19 1.40 -2.70
CA LYS A 140 27.10 0.44 -2.99
C LYS A 140 26.23 0.87 -4.17
N ASN A 141 26.43 2.07 -4.70
CA ASN A 141 25.67 2.60 -5.83
C ASN A 141 26.33 2.37 -7.18
N THR A 142 27.48 1.66 -7.23
CA THR A 142 28.01 1.18 -8.52
C THR A 142 27.02 0.21 -9.16
N GLN A 143 26.91 0.24 -10.50
CA GLN A 143 25.89 -0.50 -11.24
C GLN A 143 25.84 -1.99 -10.85
N ASN A 144 26.99 -2.67 -10.87
CA ASN A 144 27.08 -4.10 -10.57
C ASN A 144 26.71 -4.42 -9.12
N GLN A 145 27.24 -3.65 -8.16
CA GLN A 145 26.97 -3.88 -6.74
C GLN A 145 25.50 -3.62 -6.40
N ARG A 146 24.94 -2.53 -6.93
CA ARG A 146 23.54 -2.15 -6.70
C ARG A 146 22.59 -3.14 -7.36
N ALA A 147 22.83 -3.52 -8.61
CA ALA A 147 22.03 -4.51 -9.32
C ALA A 147 22.03 -5.86 -8.61
N ALA A 148 23.21 -6.38 -8.23
CA ALA A 148 23.31 -7.65 -7.49
C ALA A 148 22.55 -7.59 -6.15
N SER A 149 22.67 -6.47 -5.42
CA SER A 149 21.98 -6.27 -4.14
C SER A 149 20.47 -6.19 -4.29
N LEU A 150 19.97 -5.49 -5.32
CA LEU A 150 18.54 -5.39 -5.63
C LEU A 150 17.97 -6.74 -6.05
N ILE A 151 18.62 -7.45 -6.97
CA ILE A 151 18.20 -8.80 -7.41
C ILE A 151 18.14 -9.75 -6.22
N ALA A 152 19.21 -9.82 -5.42
CA ALA A 152 19.26 -10.67 -4.24
C ALA A 152 18.13 -10.32 -3.25
N SER A 153 17.88 -9.03 -3.02
CA SER A 153 16.81 -8.58 -2.12
C SER A 153 15.42 -8.90 -2.65
N SER A 154 15.16 -8.71 -3.95
CA SER A 154 13.90 -9.07 -4.60
C SER A 154 13.61 -10.57 -4.50
N VAL A 155 14.62 -11.41 -4.73
CA VAL A 155 14.49 -12.87 -4.56
C VAL A 155 14.18 -13.24 -3.11
N ARG A 156 14.81 -12.58 -2.13
CA ARG A 156 14.51 -12.80 -0.71
C ARG A 156 13.07 -12.41 -0.37
N VAL A 157 12.57 -11.28 -0.89
CA VAL A 157 11.16 -10.87 -0.72
C VAL A 157 10.22 -11.90 -1.34
N PHE A 158 10.48 -12.32 -2.60
CA PHE A 158 9.70 -13.35 -3.28
C PHE A 158 9.64 -14.65 -2.48
N ARG A 159 10.78 -15.16 -2.01
CA ARG A 159 10.85 -16.36 -1.16
C ARG A 159 10.07 -16.18 0.14
N THR A 160 10.19 -15.01 0.77
CA THR A 160 9.48 -14.69 2.03
C THR A 160 7.97 -14.73 1.83
N LEU A 161 7.44 -14.20 0.72
CA LEU A 161 6.02 -14.26 0.41
C LEU A 161 5.57 -15.68 0.01
N ARG A 162 6.27 -16.32 -0.93
CA ARG A 162 5.97 -17.67 -1.42
C ARG A 162 5.92 -18.70 -0.29
N ASP A 163 6.90 -18.63 0.61
CA ASP A 163 7.03 -19.55 1.75
C ASP A 163 6.20 -19.10 2.97
N ARG A 164 5.34 -18.08 2.81
CA ARG A 164 4.40 -17.57 3.84
C ARG A 164 5.09 -17.09 5.13
N HIS A 165 6.23 -16.44 4.97
CA HIS A 165 6.99 -15.81 6.05
C HIS A 165 6.80 -14.28 6.11
N LEU A 166 6.09 -13.70 5.14
CA LEU A 166 5.78 -12.27 5.12
C LEU A 166 4.69 -11.95 6.15
N GLU A 167 4.86 -10.87 6.90
CA GLU A 167 3.82 -10.40 7.83
C GLU A 167 2.54 -10.04 7.06
N PRO A 168 1.34 -10.33 7.61
CA PRO A 168 0.09 -9.86 7.03
C PRO A 168 0.10 -8.33 6.93
N ASP A 169 -0.44 -7.80 5.82
CA ASP A 169 -0.59 -6.36 5.66
C ASP A 169 -1.77 -5.86 6.50
N ILE A 170 -1.47 -5.10 7.55
CA ILE A 170 -2.45 -4.59 8.51
C ILE A 170 -2.28 -3.08 8.63
N PHE A 171 -3.37 -2.34 8.40
CA PHE A 171 -3.39 -0.92 8.71
C PHE A 171 -3.64 -0.70 10.21
N HIS A 172 -2.58 -0.29 10.92
CA HIS A 172 -2.61 -0.06 12.36
C HIS A 172 -3.04 1.39 12.69
N THR A 173 -4.30 1.61 13.02
CA THR A 173 -4.83 2.93 13.44
C THR A 173 -4.18 3.44 14.74
N LYS A 174 -3.89 2.53 15.68
CA LYS A 174 -3.15 2.81 16.92
C LYS A 174 -1.98 1.83 17.07
N PRO A 175 -0.80 2.14 16.49
CA PRO A 175 0.35 1.23 16.48
C PRO A 175 0.85 0.84 17.87
N ASN A 176 0.76 1.74 18.85
CA ASN A 176 1.23 1.48 20.22
C ASN A 176 0.53 0.28 20.89
N TYR A 177 -0.69 -0.06 20.46
CA TYR A 177 -1.43 -1.21 20.97
C TYR A 177 -1.32 -2.43 20.06
N SER A 178 -1.27 -2.22 18.74
CA SER A 178 -1.41 -3.28 17.73
C SER A 178 -0.09 -3.75 17.12
N LYS A 179 1.01 -2.98 17.20
CA LYS A 179 2.35 -3.43 16.82
C LYS A 179 3.11 -3.97 18.04
N THR A 180 2.52 -4.94 18.72
CA THR A 180 3.05 -5.52 19.96
C THR A 180 3.17 -7.04 19.89
N SER A 181 4.08 -7.61 20.67
CA SER A 181 4.21 -9.07 20.78
C SER A 181 2.92 -9.71 21.33
N ALA A 182 2.22 -9.02 22.23
CA ALA A 182 0.93 -9.47 22.77
C ALA A 182 -0.13 -9.59 21.66
N PHE A 183 -0.27 -8.58 20.80
CA PHE A 183 -1.16 -8.62 19.64
C PHE A 183 -0.82 -9.79 18.72
N ASN A 184 0.46 -9.95 18.35
CA ASN A 184 0.90 -11.05 17.48
C ASN A 184 0.65 -12.43 18.10
N THR A 185 0.79 -12.56 19.42
CA THR A 185 0.55 -13.82 20.13
C THR A 185 -0.92 -14.17 20.18
N PHE A 186 -1.80 -13.19 20.28
CA PHE A 186 -3.25 -13.39 20.29
C PHE A 186 -3.76 -13.71 18.88
N CYS A 187 -3.33 -12.95 17.86
CA CYS A 187 -3.80 -13.08 16.48
C CYS A 187 -3.16 -14.21 15.66
N LYS A 188 -2.26 -15.02 16.23
CA LYS A 188 -1.65 -16.13 15.50
C LYS A 188 -2.56 -17.36 15.39
N PHE A 189 -3.59 -17.45 16.23
CA PHE A 189 -4.58 -18.53 16.31
C PHE A 189 -5.84 -18.12 15.54
#